data_AF-A0AAU9JPT7-F1
#
_entry.id   AF-A0AAU9JPT7-F1
#
_cell.length_a   1.000
_cell.length_b   1.000
_cell.length_c   1.000
_cell.angle_alpha   90.00
_cell.angle_beta   90.00
_cell.angle_gamma   90.00
#
_symmetry.space_group_name_H-M   'P 1'
#
loop_
_entity.id
_entity.type
_entity.pdbx_description
1 polymer ?
#
loop_
_entity_poly.entity_id
_entity_poly.type
_entity_poly.pdbx_seq_one_letter_code
_entity_poly.pdbx_strand_id
1 'polypeptide(L)'
;MSYIRSFQSLHFPWRFNDRSPFTLLPLTDVLTNELQVYKQGFITAFRETLCALEENDTDFLKSVMEPRLYPEVHAGLDTLKRRGHSIKRTNTDQFIYAYYYNDRIYQGVNIDRSLNKGKEMEKAQMMNVDLRIGKSKEPRMYMENMKIFTGKDGLLTNNLIFKVDVVYNTAVKLIVLDENGEKLIGDQNKSPETHKFRFETMTEMPSGVMTQALTNFQIMLYYLNCMGTNPIKVNEWIITDIDDHLKGNPFIEDSGN
;
A
#
# COMPACT_ATOMS: atom_id res chain seq x y z
N MET A 1 -12.93 -6.97 -31.97
CA MET A 1 -12.01 -5.86 -31.61
C MET A 1 -12.68 -4.67 -30.90
N SER A 2 -13.98 -4.41 -31.10
CA SER A 2 -14.71 -3.29 -30.45
C SER A 2 -14.74 -3.37 -28.90
N TYR A 3 -15.03 -4.55 -28.33
CA TYR A 3 -15.23 -4.72 -26.89
C TYR A 3 -13.97 -4.50 -26.03
N ILE A 4 -12.78 -4.89 -26.51
CA ILE A 4 -11.52 -4.75 -25.78
C ILE A 4 -11.20 -3.27 -25.52
N ARG A 5 -11.45 -2.38 -26.49
CA ARG A 5 -11.26 -0.93 -26.32
C ARG A 5 -12.22 -0.34 -25.28
N SER A 6 -13.46 -0.85 -25.20
CA SER A 6 -14.45 -0.40 -24.21
C SER A 6 -14.10 -0.79 -22.76
N PHE A 7 -13.21 -1.77 -22.62
CA PHE A 7 -12.76 -2.23 -21.31
C PHE A 7 -11.46 -1.57 -20.89
N GLN A 8 -10.56 -1.26 -21.82
CA GLN A 8 -9.39 -0.43 -21.51
C GLN A 8 -9.79 0.96 -21.02
N SER A 9 -11.02 1.42 -21.33
CA SER A 9 -11.62 2.62 -20.74
C SER A 9 -12.30 2.41 -19.38
N LEU A 10 -12.40 1.17 -18.88
CA LEU A 10 -12.80 0.93 -17.49
C LEU A 10 -11.62 1.32 -16.62
N HIS A 11 -11.82 2.34 -15.78
CA HIS A 11 -10.90 2.70 -14.71
C HIS A 11 -10.94 1.63 -13.60
N PHE A 12 -10.52 0.41 -13.91
CA PHE A 12 -10.42 -0.67 -12.94
C PHE A 12 -8.97 -0.77 -12.42
N PRO A 13 -8.74 -0.84 -11.10
CA PRO A 13 -7.38 -0.83 -10.54
C PRO A 13 -6.47 -2.00 -10.92
N TRP A 14 -7.03 -3.12 -11.39
CA TRP A 14 -6.26 -4.31 -11.76
C TRP A 14 -5.72 -4.24 -13.19
N ARG A 15 -4.43 -4.47 -13.37
CA ARG A 15 -3.81 -4.50 -14.72
C ARG A 15 -3.78 -5.91 -15.32
N PHE A 16 -4.72 -6.19 -16.21
CA PHE A 16 -4.78 -7.49 -16.90
C PHE A 16 -3.67 -7.64 -17.96
N ASN A 17 -2.91 -8.73 -17.91
CA ASN A 17 -1.82 -9.06 -18.85
C ASN A 17 -0.70 -7.99 -18.96
N ASP A 18 -0.64 -7.00 -18.06
CA ASP A 18 0.37 -5.97 -18.13
C ASP A 18 1.73 -6.52 -17.66
N ARG A 19 2.79 -6.06 -18.32
CA ARG A 19 4.19 -6.35 -17.95
C ARG A 19 4.98 -5.07 -17.72
N SER A 20 4.29 -3.94 -17.62
CA SER A 20 4.92 -2.66 -17.36
C SER A 20 5.73 -2.74 -16.07
N PRO A 21 7.01 -2.35 -16.08
CA PRO A 21 7.84 -2.42 -14.90
C PRO A 21 7.34 -1.42 -13.85
N PHE A 22 7.37 -1.82 -12.59
CA PHE A 22 7.18 -0.92 -11.47
C PHE A 22 8.47 -0.16 -11.17
N THR A 23 8.36 1.09 -10.72
CA THR A 23 9.50 1.79 -10.11
C THR A 23 9.69 1.27 -8.68
N LEU A 24 10.75 0.51 -8.46
CA LEU A 24 11.03 -0.18 -7.21
C LEU A 24 12.37 0.27 -6.64
N LEU A 25 12.35 0.72 -5.39
CA LEU A 25 13.53 0.94 -4.57
C LEU A 25 13.67 -0.25 -3.60
N PRO A 26 14.88 -0.80 -3.43
CA PRO A 26 15.11 -1.91 -2.50
C PRO A 26 14.76 -1.48 -1.07
N LEU A 27 14.33 -2.44 -0.26
CA LEU A 27 14.16 -2.24 1.17
C LEU A 27 15.50 -1.96 1.86
N THR A 28 15.42 -1.35 3.03
CA THR A 28 16.52 -1.42 4.00
C THR A 28 16.68 -2.85 4.56
N ASP A 29 17.92 -3.27 4.85
CA ASP A 29 18.21 -4.64 5.32
C ASP A 29 17.44 -5.01 6.61
N VAL A 30 17.29 -4.04 7.52
CA VAL A 30 16.58 -4.20 8.80
C VAL A 30 15.10 -4.53 8.55
N LEU A 31 14.43 -3.76 7.70
CA LEU A 31 13.01 -3.94 7.42
C LEU A 31 12.73 -5.19 6.58
N THR A 32 13.70 -5.67 5.81
CA THR A 32 13.57 -6.92 5.05
C THR A 32 13.31 -8.12 5.96
N ASN A 33 14.00 -8.19 7.11
CA ASN A 33 13.83 -9.26 8.09
C ASN A 33 12.52 -9.12 8.87
N GLU A 34 12.19 -7.90 9.31
CA GLU A 34 10.95 -7.65 10.04
C GLU A 34 9.71 -7.96 9.19
N LEU A 35 9.72 -7.62 7.90
CA LEU A 35 8.59 -7.89 7.01
C LEU A 35 8.43 -9.37 6.65
N GLN A 36 9.43 -10.24 6.88
CA GLN A 36 9.26 -11.67 6.66
C GLN A 36 8.16 -12.27 7.55
N VAL A 37 7.98 -11.77 8.77
CA VAL A 37 6.94 -12.29 9.69
C VAL A 37 5.53 -12.04 9.17
N TYR A 38 5.34 -11.01 8.33
CA TYR A 38 4.05 -10.65 7.74
C TYR A 38 3.82 -11.28 6.37
N LYS A 39 4.78 -12.05 5.83
CA LYS A 39 4.72 -12.60 4.48
C LYS A 39 3.44 -13.39 4.19
N GLN A 40 3.08 -14.27 5.11
CA GLN A 40 1.87 -15.07 4.94
C GLN A 40 0.62 -14.19 5.00
N GLY A 41 0.60 -13.17 5.87
CA GLY A 41 -0.49 -12.20 5.95
C GLY A 41 -0.70 -11.45 4.64
N PHE A 42 0.37 -10.95 4.02
CA PHE A 42 0.27 -10.27 2.73
C PHE A 42 -0.17 -11.18 1.59
N ILE A 43 0.27 -12.45 1.58
CA ILE A 43 -0.18 -13.44 0.58
C ILE A 43 -1.67 -13.75 0.77
N THR A 44 -2.12 -13.92 2.02
CA THR A 44 -3.53 -14.13 2.34
C THR A 44 -4.35 -12.91 1.93
N ALA A 45 -3.94 -11.69 2.30
CA ALA A 45 -4.63 -10.46 1.91
C ALA A 45 -4.80 -10.33 0.39
N PHE A 46 -3.77 -10.69 -0.39
CA PHE A 46 -3.87 -10.73 -1.85
C PHE A 46 -4.93 -11.73 -2.31
N ARG A 47 -4.91 -12.98 -1.82
CA ARG A 47 -5.90 -14.02 -2.19
C ARG A 47 -7.32 -13.63 -1.84
N GLU A 48 -7.54 -13.13 -0.63
CA GLU A 48 -8.86 -12.70 -0.16
C GLU A 48 -9.36 -11.50 -0.96
N THR A 49 -8.47 -10.56 -1.33
CA THR A 49 -8.84 -9.46 -2.24
C THR A 49 -9.31 -9.99 -3.59
N LEU A 50 -8.61 -10.96 -4.19
CA LEU A 50 -9.07 -11.57 -5.44
C LEU A 50 -10.39 -12.33 -5.28
N CYS A 51 -10.61 -12.97 -4.13
CA CYS A 51 -11.86 -13.64 -3.79
C CYS A 51 -13.01 -12.63 -3.78
N ALA A 52 -12.84 -11.56 -3.02
CA ALA A 52 -13.83 -10.51 -2.89
C ALA A 52 -14.12 -9.79 -4.22
N LEU A 53 -13.12 -9.64 -5.10
CA LEU A 53 -13.33 -9.11 -6.45
C LEU A 53 -14.15 -10.05 -7.35
N GLU A 54 -13.94 -11.37 -7.27
CA GLU A 54 -14.74 -12.38 -8.00
C GLU A 54 -16.17 -12.46 -7.47
N GLU A 55 -16.34 -12.44 -6.15
CA GLU A 55 -17.63 -12.59 -5.45
C GLU A 55 -18.42 -11.28 -5.34
N ASN A 56 -17.80 -10.15 -5.73
CA ASN A 56 -18.33 -8.80 -5.53
C ASN A 56 -18.67 -8.53 -4.05
N ASP A 57 -17.80 -8.95 -3.13
CA ASP A 57 -17.93 -8.73 -1.69
C ASP A 57 -17.51 -7.30 -1.35
N THR A 58 -18.48 -6.38 -1.46
CA THR A 58 -18.27 -4.96 -1.23
C THR A 58 -17.95 -4.62 0.22
N ASP A 59 -18.46 -5.41 1.17
CA ASP A 59 -18.25 -5.14 2.60
C ASP A 59 -16.81 -5.48 3.00
N PHE A 60 -16.29 -6.62 2.54
CA PHE A 60 -14.88 -6.95 2.72
C PHE A 60 -13.98 -5.91 2.05
N LEU A 61 -14.19 -5.61 0.77
CA LEU A 61 -13.35 -4.66 0.02
C LEU A 61 -13.32 -3.28 0.69
N LYS A 62 -14.48 -2.79 1.15
CA LYS A 62 -14.59 -1.52 1.86
C LYS A 62 -13.84 -1.52 3.19
N SER A 63 -13.78 -2.67 3.87
CA SER A 63 -13.11 -2.79 5.17
C SER A 63 -11.58 -2.81 5.07
N VAL A 64 -11.03 -3.29 3.94
CA VAL A 64 -9.58 -3.46 3.76
C VAL A 64 -8.93 -2.43 2.84
N MET A 65 -9.72 -1.65 2.11
CA MET A 65 -9.22 -0.61 1.20
C MET A 65 -9.44 0.79 1.77
N GLU A 66 -8.52 1.69 1.45
CA GLU A 66 -8.69 3.09 1.85
C GLU A 66 -9.80 3.82 1.06
N PRO A 67 -10.36 4.91 1.61
CA PRO A 67 -11.57 5.56 1.08
C PRO A 67 -11.51 6.10 -0.36
N ARG A 68 -10.35 6.33 -0.98
CA ARG A 68 -10.24 6.74 -2.40
C ARG A 68 -10.11 5.55 -3.34
N LEU A 69 -9.44 4.47 -2.93
CA LEU A 69 -9.28 3.26 -3.73
C LEU A 69 -10.60 2.48 -3.84
N TYR A 70 -11.33 2.32 -2.73
CA TYR A 70 -12.56 1.52 -2.73
C TYR A 70 -13.61 2.01 -3.75
N PRO A 71 -13.94 3.31 -3.85
CA PRO A 71 -14.88 3.80 -4.85
C PRO A 71 -14.47 3.48 -6.30
N GLU A 72 -13.19 3.53 -6.64
CA GLU A 72 -12.70 3.18 -7.98
C GLU A 72 -12.90 1.68 -8.28
N VAL A 73 -12.56 0.81 -7.32
CA VAL A 73 -12.81 -0.63 -7.42
C VAL A 73 -14.31 -0.91 -7.58
N HIS A 74 -15.13 -0.33 -6.70
CA HIS A 74 -16.58 -0.52 -6.68
C HIS A 74 -17.23 -0.05 -7.98
N ALA A 75 -16.88 1.15 -8.47
CA ALA A 75 -17.40 1.68 -9.73
C ALA A 75 -17.04 0.78 -10.93
N GLY A 76 -15.84 0.19 -10.90
CA GLY A 76 -15.43 -0.80 -11.89
C GLY A 76 -16.28 -2.07 -11.83
N LEU A 77 -16.45 -2.67 -10.64
CA LEU A 77 -17.29 -3.86 -10.44
C LEU A 77 -18.75 -3.63 -10.84
N ASP A 78 -19.34 -2.50 -10.44
CA ASP A 78 -20.69 -2.09 -10.84
C ASP A 78 -20.82 -1.97 -12.35
N THR A 79 -19.78 -1.47 -13.02
CA THR A 79 -19.80 -1.32 -14.48
C THR A 79 -19.67 -2.67 -15.18
N LEU A 80 -18.91 -3.62 -14.64
CA LEU A 80 -18.88 -4.99 -15.14
C LEU A 80 -20.27 -5.64 -15.04
N LYS A 81 -20.87 -5.55 -13.85
CA LYS A 81 -22.21 -6.10 -13.58
C LYS A 81 -23.27 -5.51 -14.51
N ARG A 82 -23.29 -4.18 -14.69
CA ARG A 82 -24.23 -3.50 -15.60
C ARG A 82 -24.07 -3.91 -17.06
N ARG A 83 -22.87 -4.36 -17.46
CA ARG A 83 -22.58 -4.87 -18.80
C ARG A 83 -22.81 -6.37 -18.95
N GLY A 84 -23.31 -7.05 -17.90
CA GLY A 84 -23.49 -8.50 -17.90
C GLY A 84 -22.16 -9.26 -17.85
N HIS A 85 -21.06 -8.61 -17.47
CA HIS A 85 -19.75 -9.25 -17.36
C HIS A 85 -19.51 -9.76 -15.94
N SER A 86 -18.63 -10.76 -15.82
CA SER A 86 -18.18 -11.31 -14.54
C SER A 86 -16.66 -11.38 -14.45
N ILE A 87 -16.12 -11.34 -13.23
CA ILE A 87 -14.71 -11.63 -12.94
C ILE A 87 -14.62 -13.09 -12.50
N LYS A 88 -13.56 -13.79 -12.92
CA LYS A 88 -13.26 -15.14 -12.45
C LYS A 88 -11.79 -15.29 -12.10
N ARG A 89 -11.50 -15.97 -10.99
CA ARG A 89 -10.13 -16.38 -10.66
C ARG A 89 -9.73 -17.62 -11.45
N THR A 90 -8.46 -17.69 -11.83
CA THR A 90 -7.86 -18.87 -12.46
C THR A 90 -6.59 -19.27 -11.73
N ASN A 91 -6.21 -20.54 -11.85
CA ASN A 91 -4.97 -21.09 -11.27
C ASN A 91 -4.86 -20.89 -9.74
N THR A 92 -5.98 -21.00 -9.01
CA THR A 92 -6.10 -20.69 -7.58
C THR A 92 -5.15 -21.48 -6.68
N ASP A 93 -4.76 -22.68 -7.12
CA ASP A 93 -3.88 -23.58 -6.36
C ASP A 93 -2.38 -23.27 -6.54
N GLN A 94 -2.03 -22.28 -7.37
CA GLN A 94 -0.65 -21.94 -7.66
C GLN A 94 0.01 -21.11 -6.55
N PHE A 95 1.34 -21.17 -6.53
CA PHE A 95 2.16 -20.39 -5.62
C PHE A 95 2.10 -18.89 -5.94
N ILE A 96 2.21 -18.09 -4.88
CA ILE A 96 2.31 -16.63 -4.96
C ILE A 96 3.65 -16.25 -4.33
N TYR A 97 4.53 -15.65 -5.13
CA TYR A 97 5.78 -15.09 -4.62
C TYR A 97 5.55 -13.64 -4.26
N ALA A 98 5.82 -13.26 -3.02
CA ALA A 98 5.73 -11.89 -2.54
C ALA A 98 7.14 -11.32 -2.28
N TYR A 99 7.37 -10.13 -2.80
CA TYR A 99 8.60 -9.36 -2.68
C TYR A 99 8.25 -7.97 -2.15
N TYR A 100 9.15 -7.37 -1.38
CA TYR A 100 8.88 -6.10 -0.70
C TYR A 100 9.79 -5.00 -1.25
N TYR A 101 9.24 -3.80 -1.40
CA TYR A 101 9.94 -2.65 -1.95
C TYR A 101 9.39 -1.35 -1.36
N ASN A 102 10.10 -0.24 -1.62
CA ASN A 102 9.63 1.12 -1.38
C ASN A 102 9.15 1.39 0.06
N ASP A 103 9.83 0.85 1.07
CA ASP A 103 9.56 1.15 2.47
C ASP A 103 9.75 2.63 2.77
N ARG A 104 8.74 3.23 3.39
CA ARG A 104 8.75 4.64 3.77
C ARG A 104 7.98 4.82 5.07
N ILE A 105 8.49 5.72 5.90
CA ILE A 105 7.81 6.15 7.12
C ILE A 105 7.33 7.58 6.90
N TYR A 106 6.10 7.86 7.31
CA TYR A 106 5.49 9.18 7.21
C TYR A 106 5.02 9.62 8.59
N GLN A 107 5.21 10.89 8.92
CA GLN A 107 4.71 11.47 10.16
C GLN A 107 3.86 12.70 9.86
N GLY A 108 2.81 12.94 10.64
CA GLY A 108 2.04 14.18 10.57
C GLY A 108 0.91 14.17 9.54
N VAL A 109 0.65 13.00 8.96
CA VAL A 109 -0.44 12.71 8.02
C VAL A 109 -1.30 11.57 8.54
N ASN A 110 -2.52 11.49 8.05
CA ASN A 110 -3.48 10.43 8.31
C ASN A 110 -3.57 9.48 7.10
N ILE A 111 -3.85 8.20 7.37
CA ILE A 111 -4.10 7.21 6.32
C ILE A 111 -5.36 7.56 5.52
N ASP A 112 -6.38 8.11 6.17
CA ASP A 112 -7.50 8.76 5.49
C ASP A 112 -7.03 10.10 4.90
N ARG A 113 -6.83 10.10 3.59
CA ARG A 113 -6.33 11.26 2.85
C ARG A 113 -7.26 12.47 2.94
N SER A 114 -8.55 12.26 3.17
CA SER A 114 -9.53 13.35 3.32
C SER A 114 -9.26 14.22 4.55
N LEU A 115 -8.56 13.67 5.54
CA LEU A 115 -8.16 14.34 6.79
C LEU A 115 -6.83 15.11 6.66
N ASN A 116 -6.14 14.99 5.53
CA ASN A 116 -4.87 15.68 5.28
C ASN A 116 -5.04 17.06 4.62
N LYS A 117 -6.28 17.56 4.50
CA LYS A 117 -6.55 18.88 3.91
C LYS A 117 -5.81 19.98 4.67
N GLY A 118 -5.11 20.85 3.94
CA GLY A 118 -4.35 21.95 4.52
C GLY A 118 -3.09 21.52 5.28
N LYS A 119 -2.66 20.27 5.15
CA LYS A 119 -1.30 19.86 5.48
C LYS A 119 -0.36 20.28 4.35
N GLU A 120 0.86 20.62 4.70
CA GLU A 120 1.93 20.90 3.75
C GLU A 120 3.10 19.95 4.06
N MET A 121 3.75 19.45 3.01
CA MET A 121 4.97 18.67 3.18
C MET A 121 6.07 19.64 3.59
N GLU A 122 6.48 19.59 4.86
CA GLU A 122 7.73 20.21 5.24
C GLU A 122 8.84 19.42 4.56
N LYS A 123 9.74 20.10 3.83
CA LYS A 123 10.82 19.47 3.04
C LYS A 123 11.36 18.26 3.79
N ALA A 124 11.42 17.10 3.12
CA ALA A 124 11.99 15.87 3.66
C ALA A 124 13.32 16.20 4.36
N GLN A 125 13.29 16.34 5.67
CA GLN A 125 14.50 16.51 6.44
C GLN A 125 15.12 15.13 6.47
N MET A 126 16.15 14.90 5.65
CA MET A 126 17.01 13.74 5.78
C MET A 126 17.65 13.83 7.16
N MET A 127 17.06 13.14 8.13
CA MET A 127 17.63 13.04 9.45
C MET A 127 18.62 11.88 9.43
N ASN A 128 19.88 12.20 9.15
CA ASN A 128 20.97 11.25 9.29
C ASN A 128 21.30 11.14 10.78
N VAL A 129 20.55 10.30 11.49
CA VAL A 129 20.79 10.03 12.91
C VAL A 129 21.54 8.72 13.03
N ASP A 130 22.87 8.80 13.04
CA ASP A 130 23.77 7.67 13.30
C ASP A 130 23.84 7.42 14.82
N LEU A 131 22.83 6.72 15.36
CA LEU A 131 22.81 6.34 16.78
C LEU A 131 23.61 5.09 17.01
N ARG A 132 24.84 5.27 17.48
CA ARG A 132 25.65 4.19 18.06
C ARG A 132 25.29 4.05 19.53
N ILE A 133 24.28 3.25 19.85
CA ILE A 133 23.95 2.93 21.24
C ILE A 133 24.72 1.67 21.64
N GLY A 134 25.89 1.88 22.27
CA GLY A 134 26.68 0.82 22.89
C GLY A 134 27.64 0.08 21.95
N LYS A 135 28.44 -0.82 22.54
CA LYS A 135 29.42 -1.68 21.84
C LYS A 135 28.77 -2.84 21.05
N SER A 136 27.44 -2.87 20.90
CA SER A 136 26.76 -3.90 20.12
C SER A 136 26.86 -3.58 18.63
N LYS A 137 27.00 -4.64 17.82
CA LYS A 137 27.17 -4.53 16.37
C LYS A 137 25.88 -4.19 15.59
N GLU A 138 24.72 -4.02 16.23
CA GLU A 138 23.44 -3.69 15.57
C GLU A 138 22.46 -2.99 16.54
N PRO A 139 21.41 -2.27 16.08
CA PRO A 139 20.98 -1.99 14.69
C PRO A 139 21.10 -0.51 14.28
N ARG A 140 21.39 -0.27 12.99
CA ARG A 140 21.32 1.05 12.36
C ARG A 140 19.92 1.24 11.79
N MET A 141 19.09 2.09 12.39
CA MET A 141 17.94 2.64 11.68
C MET A 141 18.37 3.90 10.95
N TYR A 142 18.50 3.80 9.63
CA TYR A 142 18.69 4.98 8.80
C TYR A 142 17.32 5.67 8.66
N MET A 143 17.10 6.75 9.43
CA MET A 143 15.92 7.63 9.30
C MET A 143 15.90 8.41 7.97
N GLU A 144 16.79 8.06 7.03
CA GLU A 144 16.92 8.64 5.69
C GLU A 144 15.63 8.54 4.85
N ASN A 145 14.68 7.69 5.25
CA ASN A 145 13.44 7.44 4.53
C ASN A 145 12.17 8.02 5.18
N MET A 146 12.29 8.79 6.26
CA MET A 146 11.14 9.43 6.90
C MET A 146 10.72 10.72 6.18
N LYS A 147 9.41 10.90 5.97
CA LYS A 147 8.81 12.16 5.49
C LYS A 147 7.91 12.74 6.57
N ILE A 148 8.08 14.03 6.86
CA ILE A 148 7.32 14.75 7.90
C ILE A 148 6.39 15.76 7.22
N PHE A 149 5.16 15.87 7.73
CA PHE A 149 4.13 16.78 7.25
C PHE A 149 3.58 17.62 8.38
N THR A 150 3.47 18.93 8.18
CA THR A 150 2.97 19.87 9.18
C THR A 150 1.64 20.49 8.74
N GLY A 151 0.81 20.88 9.70
CA GLY A 151 -0.30 21.80 9.42
C GLY A 151 0.19 23.21 9.12
N LYS A 152 -0.68 24.04 8.54
CA LYS A 152 -0.43 25.49 8.33
C LYS A 152 -0.13 26.26 9.62
N ASP A 153 -0.61 25.76 10.75
CA ASP A 153 -0.32 26.23 12.11
C ASP A 153 1.04 25.72 12.64
N GLY A 154 1.77 24.96 11.83
CA GLY A 154 2.99 24.25 12.20
C GLY A 154 2.74 23.02 13.09
N LEU A 155 1.49 22.70 13.45
CA LEU A 155 1.24 21.59 14.36
C LEU A 155 1.38 20.25 13.63
N LEU A 156 2.24 19.39 14.19
CA LEU A 156 2.40 18.00 13.80
C LEU A 156 1.25 17.18 14.39
N THR A 157 0.68 16.28 13.58
CA THR A 157 -0.12 15.20 14.16
C THR A 157 0.81 14.11 14.66
N ASN A 158 0.38 13.38 15.68
CA ASN A 158 1.16 12.30 16.28
C ASN A 158 1.05 10.98 15.49
N ASN A 159 0.51 11.02 14.28
CA ASN A 159 0.33 9.84 13.45
C ASN A 159 1.66 9.47 12.81
N LEU A 160 2.04 8.21 12.97
CA LEU A 160 3.14 7.57 12.27
C LEU A 160 2.55 6.54 11.32
N ILE A 161 2.90 6.64 10.03
CA ILE A 161 2.44 5.72 8.99
C ILE A 161 3.64 4.98 8.44
N PHE A 162 3.53 3.66 8.40
CA PHE A 162 4.48 2.81 7.71
C PHE A 162 3.86 2.33 6.40
N LYS A 163 4.59 2.47 5.31
CA LYS A 163 4.18 2.10 3.96
C LYS A 163 5.14 1.09 3.37
N VAL A 164 4.60 0.08 2.69
CA VAL A 164 5.36 -0.88 1.90
C VAL A 164 4.65 -1.20 0.58
N ASP A 165 5.42 -1.35 -0.49
CA ASP A 165 4.93 -1.93 -1.74
C ASP A 165 5.23 -3.45 -1.71
N VAL A 166 4.19 -4.28 -1.82
CA VAL A 166 4.31 -5.72 -1.97
C VAL A 166 4.08 -6.08 -3.43
N VAL A 167 5.10 -6.61 -4.09
CA VAL A 167 5.05 -7.08 -5.47
C VAL A 167 4.83 -8.58 -5.47
N TYR A 168 3.72 -9.01 -6.06
CA TYR A 168 3.35 -10.40 -6.23
C TYR A 168 3.71 -10.87 -7.64
N ASN A 169 4.46 -11.96 -7.75
CA ASN A 169 4.62 -12.70 -9.00
C ASN A 169 3.88 -14.03 -8.87
N THR A 170 2.83 -14.22 -9.67
CA THR A 170 1.96 -15.38 -9.51
C THR A 170 1.28 -15.81 -10.81
N ALA A 171 0.98 -17.11 -10.91
CA ALA A 171 0.12 -17.65 -11.96
C ALA A 171 -1.38 -17.50 -11.63
N VAL A 172 -1.75 -17.13 -10.41
CA VAL A 172 -3.14 -16.79 -10.03
C VAL A 172 -3.54 -15.50 -10.73
N LYS A 173 -4.66 -15.50 -11.45
CA LYS A 173 -5.09 -14.35 -12.26
C LYS A 173 -6.58 -14.10 -12.17
N LEU A 174 -6.96 -12.87 -12.47
CA LEU A 174 -8.33 -12.51 -12.80
C LEU A 174 -8.53 -12.54 -14.31
N ILE A 175 -9.61 -13.14 -14.75
CA ILE A 175 -10.13 -13.01 -16.12
C ILE A 175 -11.51 -12.38 -16.09
N VAL A 176 -11.90 -11.77 -17.20
CA VAL A 176 -13.23 -11.20 -17.36
C VAL A 176 -13.98 -12.03 -18.39
N LEU A 177 -15.18 -12.45 -18.04
CA LEU A 177 -16.09 -13.20 -18.88
C LEU A 177 -17.31 -12.35 -19.24
N ASP A 178 -17.87 -12.56 -20.43
CA ASP A 178 -19.18 -11.99 -20.80
C ASP A 178 -20.35 -12.80 -20.21
N GLU A 179 -21.57 -12.43 -20.60
CA GLU A 179 -22.81 -13.07 -20.15
C GLU A 179 -22.94 -14.54 -20.59
N ASN A 180 -22.23 -14.95 -21.65
CA ASN A 180 -22.21 -16.32 -22.15
C ASN A 180 -21.05 -17.14 -21.54
N GLY A 181 -20.24 -16.52 -20.67
CA GLY A 181 -19.03 -17.13 -20.11
C GLY A 181 -17.85 -17.12 -21.08
N GLU A 182 -17.93 -16.41 -22.21
CA GLU A 182 -16.80 -16.25 -23.12
C GLU A 182 -15.81 -15.23 -22.58
N LYS A 183 -14.52 -15.53 -22.73
CA LYS A 183 -13.44 -14.70 -22.19
C LYS A 183 -13.30 -13.41 -22.98
N LEU A 184 -13.50 -12.28 -22.30
CA LEU A 184 -13.24 -10.95 -22.85
C LEU A 184 -11.78 -10.53 -22.67
N ILE A 185 -11.25 -10.67 -21.44
CA ILE A 185 -9.91 -10.17 -21.04
C ILE A 185 -9.25 -11.13 -20.07
N GLY A 186 -7.91 -11.08 -20.04
CA GLY A 186 -7.08 -11.98 -19.26
C GLY A 186 -6.64 -13.18 -20.10
N ASP A 187 -5.59 -13.86 -19.65
CA ASP A 187 -5.13 -15.10 -20.27
C ASP A 187 -4.58 -16.08 -19.25
N GLN A 188 -5.40 -17.10 -18.96
CA GLN A 188 -5.07 -18.17 -18.02
C GLN A 188 -3.85 -19.00 -18.46
N ASN A 189 -3.51 -19.01 -19.75
CA ASN A 189 -2.41 -19.80 -20.32
C ASN A 189 -1.09 -19.02 -20.44
N LYS A 190 -1.11 -17.69 -20.25
CA LYS A 190 0.12 -16.89 -20.30
C LYS A 190 0.99 -17.10 -19.07
N SER A 191 2.24 -16.65 -19.18
CA SER A 191 3.20 -16.51 -18.08
C SER A 191 2.56 -15.91 -16.81
N PRO A 192 3.15 -16.16 -15.63
CA PRO A 192 2.82 -15.45 -14.41
C PRO A 192 2.68 -13.93 -14.63
N GLU A 193 1.74 -13.33 -13.90
CA GLU A 193 1.51 -11.88 -13.86
C GLU A 193 2.22 -11.29 -12.64
N THR A 194 2.56 -10.01 -12.75
CA THR A 194 3.18 -9.25 -11.66
C THR A 194 2.24 -8.14 -11.24
N HIS A 195 1.83 -8.16 -9.98
CA HIS A 195 0.95 -7.16 -9.39
C HIS A 195 1.64 -6.47 -8.22
N LYS A 196 1.27 -5.23 -7.95
CA LYS A 196 1.81 -4.47 -6.83
C LYS A 196 0.69 -3.95 -5.97
N PHE A 197 0.67 -4.32 -4.70
CA PHE A 197 -0.23 -3.73 -3.72
C PHE A 197 0.58 -2.83 -2.82
N ARG A 198 0.05 -1.66 -2.51
CA ARG A 198 0.59 -0.79 -1.49
C ARG A 198 -0.17 -1.01 -0.20
N PHE A 199 0.55 -1.35 0.86
CA PHE A 199 -0.01 -1.49 2.20
C PHE A 199 0.49 -0.36 3.08
N GLU A 200 -0.43 0.17 3.89
CA GLU A 200 -0.13 1.16 4.91
C GLU A 200 -0.73 0.74 6.25
N THR A 201 -0.07 1.13 7.32
CA THR A 201 -0.55 1.03 8.70
C THR A 201 -0.29 2.34 9.40
N MET A 202 -1.18 2.72 10.31
CA MET A 202 -1.06 3.94 11.11
C MET A 202 -1.04 3.60 12.59
N THR A 203 -0.12 4.22 13.31
CA THR A 203 -0.04 4.18 14.77
C THR A 203 0.01 5.61 15.31
N GLU A 204 -0.78 5.89 16.35
CA GLU A 204 -0.69 7.15 17.07
C GLU A 204 0.41 7.09 18.12
N MET A 205 1.33 8.04 18.08
CA MET A 205 2.32 8.20 19.14
C MET A 205 1.64 8.78 20.40
N PRO A 206 2.03 8.33 21.61
CA PRO A 206 1.51 8.88 22.85
C PRO A 206 1.68 10.40 22.90
N SER A 207 0.61 11.12 23.23
CA SER A 207 0.64 12.58 23.39
C SER A 207 1.43 12.98 24.64
N GLY A 208 2.74 13.16 24.50
CA GLY A 208 3.59 13.80 25.50
C GLY A 208 3.65 15.32 25.27
N VAL A 209 3.40 16.10 26.32
CA VAL A 209 3.45 17.57 26.33
C VAL A 209 4.85 18.06 25.92
N MET A 210 5.11 18.39 24.66
CA MET A 210 6.25 19.21 24.21
C MET A 210 6.14 19.51 22.70
N THR A 211 6.39 20.77 22.34
CA THR A 211 6.29 21.38 20.99
C THR A 211 7.39 20.96 20.00
N GLN A 212 7.04 20.96 18.70
CA GLN A 212 7.82 20.84 17.44
C GLN A 212 9.33 20.51 17.45
N ALA A 213 10.17 21.13 18.29
CA ALA A 213 11.62 20.90 18.28
C ALA A 213 12.06 19.54 18.88
N LEU A 214 11.18 18.87 19.62
CA LEU A 214 11.47 17.59 20.28
C LEU A 214 10.84 16.36 19.59
N THR A 215 10.05 16.54 18.53
CA THR A 215 9.35 15.44 17.85
C THR A 215 10.31 14.46 17.17
N ASN A 216 11.39 14.97 16.59
CA ASN A 216 12.47 14.15 16.02
C ASN A 216 13.15 13.27 17.09
N PHE A 217 13.40 13.84 18.27
CA PHE A 217 13.95 13.12 19.42
C PHE A 217 12.93 12.14 20.01
N GLN A 218 11.63 12.42 19.94
CA GLN A 218 10.57 11.51 20.38
C GLN A 218 10.40 10.33 19.44
N ILE A 219 10.42 10.52 18.12
CA ILE A 219 10.40 9.43 17.15
C ILE A 219 11.61 8.54 17.39
N MET A 220 12.78 9.16 17.52
CA MET A 220 13.99 8.48 17.89
C MET A 220 13.80 7.69 19.19
N LEU A 221 13.37 8.32 20.29
CA LEU A 221 13.12 7.65 21.56
C LEU A 221 12.06 6.56 21.46
N TYR A 222 11.01 6.72 20.66
CA TYR A 222 10.00 5.72 20.40
C TYR A 222 10.65 4.48 19.77
N TYR A 223 11.43 4.68 18.71
CA TYR A 223 12.20 3.62 18.07
C TYR A 223 13.27 3.01 19.00
N LEU A 224 13.92 3.80 19.86
CA LEU A 224 14.88 3.33 20.86
C LEU A 224 14.20 2.51 21.96
N ASN A 225 13.06 2.96 22.46
CA ASN A 225 12.27 2.24 23.46
C ASN A 225 11.61 0.99 22.85
N CYS A 226 11.42 0.98 21.54
CA CYS A 226 11.03 -0.21 20.79
C CYS A 226 12.22 -1.12 20.47
N MET A 227 13.49 -0.78 20.73
CA MET A 227 14.61 -1.69 20.45
C MET A 227 14.44 -3.02 21.20
N GLY A 228 14.25 -4.11 20.44
CA GLY A 228 13.95 -5.46 20.97
C GLY A 228 12.48 -5.87 20.83
N THR A 229 11.61 -4.96 20.42
CA THR A 229 10.20 -5.21 20.02
C THR A 229 10.00 -4.68 18.60
N ASN A 230 9.14 -5.31 17.80
CA ASN A 230 8.87 -4.80 16.45
C ASN A 230 8.32 -3.35 16.56
N PRO A 231 9.04 -2.32 16.08
CA PRO A 231 8.60 -0.93 16.20
C PRO A 231 7.31 -0.69 15.41
N ILE A 232 7.04 -1.56 14.43
CA ILE A 232 5.75 -1.68 13.78
C ILE A 232 4.88 -2.60 14.65
N LYS A 233 4.46 -2.11 15.82
CA LYS A 233 3.37 -2.76 16.57
C LYS A 233 2.07 -2.41 15.86
N VAL A 234 1.83 -3.12 14.76
CA VAL A 234 0.72 -2.91 13.84
C VAL A 234 -0.58 -3.32 14.47
N ASN A 235 -1.59 -2.45 14.41
CA ASN A 235 -2.96 -2.86 14.67
C ASN A 235 -3.51 -3.58 13.43
N GLU A 236 -3.53 -2.91 12.27
CA GLU A 236 -4.08 -3.47 11.02
C GLU A 236 -3.39 -2.83 9.80
N TRP A 237 -3.24 -3.61 8.72
CA TRP A 237 -2.74 -3.14 7.43
C TRP A 237 -3.91 -2.88 6.47
N ILE A 238 -3.85 -1.76 5.74
CA ILE A 238 -4.87 -1.36 4.78
C ILE A 238 -4.25 -1.27 3.38
N ILE A 239 -4.99 -1.72 2.36
CA ILE A 239 -4.61 -1.60 0.95
C ILE A 239 -4.90 -0.16 0.51
N THR A 240 -3.85 0.53 0.04
CA THR A 240 -3.94 1.94 -0.34
C THR A 240 -3.68 2.20 -1.82
N ASP A 241 -3.17 1.21 -2.56
CA ASP A 241 -3.07 1.27 -4.03
C ASP A 241 -2.93 -0.15 -4.59
N ILE A 242 -3.42 -0.34 -5.82
CA ILE A 242 -3.26 -1.59 -6.59
C ILE A 242 -2.72 -1.21 -7.96
N ASP A 243 -1.62 -1.84 -8.35
CA ASP A 243 -0.92 -1.65 -9.63
C ASP A 243 -0.69 -0.17 -10.00
N ASP A 244 -0.35 0.67 -9.00
CA ASP A 244 -0.18 2.13 -9.15
C ASP A 244 -1.39 2.85 -9.78
N HIS A 245 -2.61 2.33 -9.59
CA HIS A 245 -3.83 2.92 -10.12
C HIS A 245 -4.03 4.37 -9.64
N LEU A 246 -3.79 4.62 -8.35
CA LEU A 246 -3.85 5.95 -7.75
C LEU A 246 -2.52 6.71 -7.85
N LYS A 247 -1.63 6.29 -8.77
CA LYS A 247 -0.30 6.89 -9.00
C LYS A 247 0.54 6.96 -7.71
N GLY A 248 0.42 5.93 -6.86
CA GLY A 248 1.08 5.84 -5.58
C GLY A 248 0.34 6.54 -4.43
N ASN A 249 -0.92 6.96 -4.62
CA ASN A 249 -1.80 7.51 -3.59
C ASN A 249 -1.12 8.51 -2.61
N PRO A 250 -0.64 9.66 -3.12
CA PRO A 250 0.07 10.63 -2.29
C PRO A 250 -0.81 11.14 -1.14
N PHE A 251 -0.18 11.46 0.00
CA PHE A 251 -0.88 11.92 1.21
C PHE A 251 -1.54 13.29 1.07
N ILE A 252 -0.95 14.13 0.23
CA ILE A 252 -1.42 15.46 -0.14
C ILE A 252 -1.49 15.44 -1.67
N GLU A 253 -2.60 15.89 -2.22
CA GLU A 253 -2.70 16.08 -3.66
C GLU A 253 -1.80 17.24 -4.06
N ASP A 254 -0.94 17.04 -5.06
CA ASP A 254 -0.27 18.16 -5.70
C ASP A 254 -1.36 19.07 -6.26
N SER A 255 -1.61 20.19 -5.57
CA SER A 255 -2.44 21.27 -6.09
C SER A 255 -1.68 21.81 -7.31
N GLY A 256 -1.99 21.26 -8.48
CA GLY A 256 -1.30 21.56 -9.72
C GLY A 256 -1.11 23.07 -9.85
N ASN A 257 0.15 23.50 -9.80
CA ASN A 257 0.57 24.81 -10.27
C ASN A 257 0.70 24.75 -11.79
#